data_AF-A0A8T1TK41-F1
#
_entry.id   AF-A0A8T1TK41-F1
#
_cell.length_a   1.000
_cell.length_b   1.000
_cell.length_c   1.000
_cell.angle_alpha   90.00
_cell.angle_beta   90.00
_cell.angle_gamma   90.00
#
_symmetry.space_group_name_H-M   'P 1'
#
loop_
_entity.id
_entity.type
_entity.pdbx_description
1 polymer ?
#
loop_
_entity_poly.entity_id
_entity_poly.type
_entity_poly.pdbx_seq_one_letter_code
_entity_poly.pdbx_strand_id
1 'polypeptide(L)'
;MRGQLKPNAKIVHSLVFEAAVVKGIDGGVMSNAEAAAVKRFEVPRCGSKRTAREEDYATQILLAGPSKRAKNGRSVDDISYSSLLKKLPPTSNVCERIFFAV
;
A
#
# COMPACT_ATOMS: atom_id res chain seq x y z
N MET A 1 -12.18 -10.88 17.57
CA MET A 1 -11.23 -10.83 18.71
C MET A 1 -10.44 -12.13 18.72
N ARG A 2 -9.10 -12.10 18.78
CA ARG A 2 -8.30 -13.33 18.91
C ARG A 2 -8.28 -13.71 20.40
N GLY A 3 -8.67 -14.93 20.74
CA GLY A 3 -8.67 -15.42 22.13
C GLY A 3 -7.24 -15.47 22.69
N GLN A 4 -7.04 -14.93 23.88
CA GLN A 4 -5.76 -14.97 24.58
C GLN A 4 -5.56 -16.34 25.23
N LEU A 5 -4.32 -16.85 25.20
CA LEU A 5 -3.95 -18.10 25.87
C LEU A 5 -4.05 -17.92 27.39
N LYS A 6 -4.48 -18.96 28.10
CA LYS A 6 -4.53 -18.95 29.57
C LYS A 6 -3.11 -18.78 30.14
N PRO A 7 -2.92 -18.12 31.30
CA PRO A 7 -1.60 -17.95 31.92
C PRO A 7 -0.84 -19.26 32.17
N ASN A 8 -1.58 -20.36 32.40
CA ASN A 8 -1.03 -21.70 32.65
C ASN A 8 -0.98 -22.58 31.40
N ALA A 9 -1.14 -22.01 30.20
CA ALA A 9 -1.05 -22.77 28.96
C ALA A 9 0.39 -23.28 28.80
N LYS A 10 0.56 -24.61 28.79
CA LYS A 10 1.85 -25.22 28.46
C LYS A 10 2.09 -25.06 26.96
N ILE A 11 3.02 -24.19 26.61
CA ILE A 11 3.57 -24.12 25.26
C ILE A 11 4.61 -25.23 25.17
N VAL A 12 4.35 -26.23 24.32
CA VAL A 12 5.31 -27.31 24.11
C VAL A 12 6.42 -26.79 23.20
N HIS A 13 7.62 -26.65 23.76
CA HIS A 13 8.83 -26.35 23.01
C HIS A 13 9.30 -27.62 22.29
N SER A 14 9.16 -27.66 20.98
CA SER A 14 9.68 -28.74 20.15
C SER A 14 10.96 -28.26 19.48
N LEU A 15 12.11 -28.83 19.87
CA LEU A 15 13.42 -28.50 19.32
C LEU A 15 13.44 -28.62 17.78
N VAL A 16 12.77 -29.63 17.23
CA VAL A 16 12.67 -29.85 15.78
C VAL A 16 11.87 -28.73 15.12
N PHE A 17 10.78 -28.29 15.74
CA PHE A 17 9.97 -27.19 15.23
C PHE A 17 10.71 -25.86 15.31
N GLU A 18 11.42 -25.58 16.40
CA GLU A 18 12.17 -24.34 16.57
C GLU A 18 13.33 -24.26 15.56
N ALA A 19 14.10 -25.34 15.40
CA ALA A 19 15.16 -25.42 14.39
C ALA A 19 14.60 -25.26 12.96
N ALA A 20 13.45 -25.85 12.69
CA ALA A 20 12.74 -25.72 11.42
C ALA A 20 12.34 -24.26 11.13
N VAL A 21 11.83 -23.54 12.13
CA VAL A 21 11.45 -22.13 11.99
C VAL A 21 12.67 -21.25 11.70
N VAL A 22 13.77 -21.44 12.44
CA VAL A 22 15.02 -20.68 12.22
C VAL A 22 15.53 -20.91 10.79
N LYS A 23 15.64 -22.18 10.35
CA LYS A 23 16.06 -22.49 8.97
C LYS A 23 15.10 -21.93 7.91
N GLY A 24 13.79 -21.93 8.17
CA GLY A 24 12.81 -21.34 7.27
C GLY A 24 12.97 -19.83 7.10
N ILE A 25 13.39 -19.11 8.15
CA ILE A 25 13.67 -17.67 8.12
C ILE A 25 15.00 -17.39 7.40
N ASP A 26 16.04 -18.16 7.71
CA ASP A 26 17.38 -17.98 7.14
C ASP A 26 17.49 -18.51 5.70
N GLY A 27 16.45 -19.18 5.18
CA GLY A 27 16.45 -19.80 3.85
C GLY A 27 17.32 -21.07 3.78
N GLY A 28 17.62 -21.68 4.92
CA GLY A 28 18.41 -22.91 5.03
C GLY A 28 17.65 -24.16 4.59
N VAL A 29 18.40 -25.21 4.25
CA VAL A 29 17.83 -26.51 3.87
C VAL A 29 17.27 -27.22 5.10
N MET A 30 16.00 -27.59 5.03
CA MET A 30 15.29 -28.30 6.08
C MET A 30 15.36 -29.82 5.85
N SER A 31 15.52 -30.59 6.92
CA SER A 31 15.33 -32.03 6.90
C SER A 31 13.85 -32.41 6.76
N ASN A 32 13.55 -33.67 6.40
CA ASN A 32 12.17 -34.14 6.29
C ASN A 32 11.37 -34.00 7.59
N ALA A 33 12.00 -34.22 8.75
CA ALA A 33 11.37 -34.07 10.05
C ALA A 33 11.02 -32.61 10.35
N GLU A 34 11.92 -31.69 10.01
CA GLU A 34 11.71 -30.25 10.15
C GLU A 34 10.59 -29.76 9.23
N ALA A 35 10.62 -30.17 7.95
CA ALA A 35 9.58 -29.83 6.98
C ALA A 35 8.20 -30.36 7.42
N ALA A 36 8.13 -31.58 7.95
CA ALA A 36 6.90 -32.14 8.50
C ALA A 36 6.37 -31.35 9.70
N ALA A 37 7.26 -30.83 10.56
CA ALA A 37 6.89 -30.05 11.73
C ALA A 37 6.26 -28.69 11.38
N VAL A 38 6.71 -28.04 10.29
CA VAL A 38 6.18 -26.72 9.87
C VAL A 38 5.10 -26.79 8.78
N LYS A 39 4.81 -27.98 8.23
CA LYS A 39 3.85 -28.18 7.13
C LYS A 39 2.49 -27.53 7.34
N ARG A 40 1.99 -27.49 8.59
CA ARG A 40 0.68 -26.88 8.92
C ARG A 40 0.65 -25.35 8.75
N PHE A 41 1.81 -24.71 8.66
CA PHE A 41 1.96 -23.27 8.50
C PHE A 41 2.24 -22.88 7.05
N GLU A 42 2.27 -23.85 6.13
CA GLU A 42 2.41 -23.58 4.70
C GLU A 42 1.17 -22.84 4.20
N VAL A 43 1.35 -21.57 3.83
CA VAL A 43 0.33 -20.79 3.14
C VAL A 43 0.48 -21.09 1.65
N PRO A 44 -0.60 -21.45 0.93
CA PRO A 44 -0.54 -21.58 -0.52
C PRO A 44 0.06 -20.30 -1.08
N ARG A 45 1.20 -20.40 -1.79
CA ARG A 45 1.70 -19.28 -2.57
C ARG A 45 0.57 -18.91 -3.53
N CYS A 46 -0.12 -17.81 -3.24
CA CYS A 46 -1.02 -17.18 -4.20
C CYS A 46 -0.12 -16.75 -5.35
N GLY A 47 0.01 -17.65 -6.34
CA GLY A 47 0.83 -17.40 -7.50
C GLY A 47 0.36 -16.09 -8.11
N SER A 48 1.28 -15.16 -8.32
CA SER A 48 1.02 -13.90 -9.03
C SER A 48 0.71 -14.12 -10.52
N LYS A 49 0.16 -15.27 -10.90
CA LYS A 49 -0.48 -15.47 -12.19
C LYS A 49 -1.88 -14.87 -12.11
N ARG A 50 -1.95 -13.54 -11.97
CA ARG A 50 -3.06 -12.83 -12.59
C ARG A 50 -2.87 -13.08 -14.07
N THR A 51 -3.67 -13.97 -14.64
CA THR A 51 -3.93 -13.91 -16.08
C THR A 51 -4.30 -12.47 -16.38
N ALA A 52 -3.74 -11.89 -17.44
CA ALA A 52 -4.12 -10.57 -17.90
C ALA A 52 -5.63 -10.59 -18.13
N ARG A 53 -6.39 -10.18 -17.12
CA ARG A 53 -7.79 -9.85 -17.27
C ARG A 53 -7.79 -8.64 -18.20
N GLU A 54 -8.67 -8.67 -19.17
CA GLU A 54 -9.05 -7.48 -19.92
C GLU A 54 -9.18 -6.34 -18.91
N GLU A 55 -8.29 -5.36 -19.03
CA GLU A 55 -8.11 -4.37 -17.98
C GLU A 55 -9.43 -3.62 -17.81
N ASP A 56 -10.06 -3.76 -16.64
CA ASP A 56 -11.27 -3.02 -16.30
C ASP A 56 -11.03 -1.53 -16.53
N TYR A 57 -12.03 -0.82 -17.06
CA TYR A 57 -11.92 0.58 -17.47
C TYR A 57 -11.33 1.47 -16.37
N ALA A 58 -11.70 1.21 -15.11
CA ALA A 58 -11.13 1.90 -13.95
C ALA A 58 -9.62 1.66 -13.78
N THR A 59 -9.15 0.44 -14.08
CA THR A 59 -7.73 0.07 -14.00
C THR A 59 -6.91 0.76 -15.09
N GLN A 60 -7.46 0.87 -16.31
CA GLN A 60 -6.83 1.61 -17.40
C GLN A 60 -6.66 3.10 -17.07
N ILE A 61 -7.68 3.73 -16.48
CA ILE A 61 -7.65 5.14 -16.06
C ILE A 61 -6.56 5.36 -14.99
N LEU A 62 -6.42 4.44 -14.03
CA LEU A 62 -5.43 4.55 -12.96
C LEU A 62 -4.00 4.30 -13.45
N LEU A 63 -3.81 3.36 -14.40
CA LEU A 63 -2.50 3.05 -14.98
C LEU A 63 -2.03 4.05 -16.03
N ALA A 64 -2.95 4.76 -16.70
CA ALA A 64 -2.62 5.80 -17.68
C ALA A 64 -1.79 6.95 -17.08
N GLY A 65 -1.67 7.02 -15.76
CA GLY A 65 -0.98 8.10 -15.04
C GLY A 65 -1.62 9.46 -15.34
N PRO A 66 -1.05 10.56 -14.83
CA PRO A 66 -1.47 11.87 -15.29
C PRO A 66 -1.09 11.99 -16.77
N SER A 67 -2.07 11.81 -17.64
CA SER A 67 -2.00 12.11 -19.06
C SER A 67 -1.37 13.49 -19.21
N LYS A 68 -0.10 13.52 -19.65
CA LYS A 68 0.57 14.74 -20.04
C LYS A 68 -0.15 15.21 -21.30
N ARG A 69 -1.21 16.00 -21.13
CA ARG A 69 -1.69 16.86 -22.21
C ARG A 69 -0.47 17.53 -22.81
N ALA A 70 -0.30 17.36 -24.12
CA ALA A 70 0.83 17.88 -24.85
C ALA A 70 1.04 19.34 -24.43
N LYS A 71 2.25 19.63 -23.95
CA LYS A 71 2.68 20.97 -23.54
C LYS A 71 2.92 21.77 -24.82
N ASN A 72 1.85 22.04 -25.56
CA ASN A 72 1.89 22.92 -26.70
C ASN A 72 1.70 24.33 -26.15
N GLY A 73 2.79 25.11 -26.20
CA GLY A 73 2.74 26.56 -26.24
C GLY A 73 1.98 27.22 -25.11
N ARG A 74 2.70 27.50 -24.02
CA ARG A 74 2.37 28.58 -23.10
C ARG A 74 2.37 29.90 -23.90
N SER A 75 1.23 30.33 -24.45
CA SER A 75 0.94 31.77 -24.55
C SER A 75 0.22 32.15 -23.25
N VAL A 76 0.73 33.17 -22.59
CA VAL A 76 0.23 33.65 -21.29
C VAL A 76 -1.00 34.57 -21.46
N ASP A 77 -1.53 34.71 -22.69
CA ASP A 77 -2.46 35.78 -23.04
C ASP A 77 -3.86 35.35 -23.52
N ASP A 78 -4.33 34.15 -23.17
CA ASP A 78 -5.78 33.87 -23.37
C ASP A 78 -6.35 32.97 -22.28
N ILE A 79 -6.33 33.47 -21.04
CA ILE A 79 -7.15 32.88 -19.98
C ILE A 79 -8.47 33.64 -19.95
N SER A 80 -9.46 33.11 -20.66
CA SER A 80 -10.83 33.61 -20.58
C SER A 80 -11.48 33.10 -19.29
N TYR A 81 -11.64 34.01 -18.33
CA TYR A 81 -12.28 33.77 -17.05
C TYR A 81 -13.79 34.01 -17.13
N SER A 82 -14.58 33.23 -16.39
CA SER A 82 -16.04 33.38 -16.38
C SER A 82 -16.46 34.76 -15.87
N SER A 83 -17.53 35.33 -16.45
CA SER A 83 -18.06 36.65 -16.06
C SER A 83 -18.49 36.75 -14.59
N LEU A 84 -18.67 35.61 -13.92
CA LEU A 84 -18.92 35.49 -12.49
C LEU A 84 -17.75 35.98 -11.63
N LEU A 85 -16.50 35.85 -12.09
CA LEU A 85 -15.33 36.29 -11.34
C LEU A 85 -15.29 37.81 -11.12
N LYS A 86 -15.89 38.59 -12.02
CA LYS A 86 -16.03 40.05 -11.86
C LYS A 86 -17.03 40.45 -10.78
N LYS A 87 -17.87 39.52 -10.31
CA LYS A 87 -18.84 39.75 -9.24
C LYS A 87 -18.32 39.35 -7.86
N LEU A 88 -17.15 38.72 -7.78
CA LEU A 88 -16.56 38.42 -6.49
C LEU A 88 -16.09 39.74 -5.87
N PRO A 89 -16.55 40.08 -4.65
CA PRO A 89 -15.93 41.17 -3.92
C PRO A 89 -14.44 40.83 -3.78
N PRO A 90 -13.53 41.79 -3.98
CA PRO A 90 -12.10 41.54 -3.79
C PRO A 90 -11.95 40.95 -2.38
N THR A 91 -11.56 39.67 -2.32
CA THR A 91 -11.33 39.00 -1.05
C THR A 91 -10.04 39.59 -0.50
N SER A 92 -10.15 40.73 0.18
CA SER A 92 -9.15 41.22 1.10
C SER A 92 -9.07 40.23 2.26
N ASN A 93 -8.47 39.07 2.03
CA ASN A 93 -7.93 38.25 3.10
C ASN A 93 -6.40 38.40 3.09
N VAL A 94 -5.95 39.55 3.59
CA VAL A 94 -4.64 39.58 4.24
C VAL A 94 -4.80 38.77 5.52
N CYS A 95 -4.90 37.45 5.41
CA CYS A 95 -4.74 36.56 6.54
C CYS A 95 -3.25 36.60 6.85
N GLU A 96 -2.84 37.54 7.70
CA GLU A 96 -1.53 37.51 8.32
C GLU A 96 -1.38 36.13 8.98
N ARG A 97 -0.45 35.33 8.45
CA ARG A 97 -0.01 34.08 9.07
C ARG A 97 0.78 34.45 10.34
N ILE A 98 0.08 34.82 11.40
CA ILE A 98 0.63 35.01 12.75
C ILE A 98 0.07 33.94 13.67
N PHE A 99 0.51 32.71 13.43
CA PHE A 99 0.73 31.73 14.49
C PHE A 99 2.04 31.02 14.18
N PHE A 100 3.13 31.79 14.19
CA PHE A 100 4.44 31.21 14.47
C PHE A 100 4.56 31.00 15.98
N ALA A 101 5.15 29.86 16.31
CA ALA A 101 5.40 29.36 17.64
C ALA A 101 6.29 30.29 18.50
N VAL A 102 6.22 30.01 19.80
CA VAL A 102 6.98 30.53 20.97
C VAL A 102 6.28 31.67 21.72
#